data_AF-A0A7D5MF79-F1
#
_entry.id   AF-A0A7D5MF79-F1
#
_cell.length_a   1.000
_cell.length_b   1.000
_cell.length_c   1.000
_cell.angle_alpha   90.00
_cell.angle_beta   90.00
_cell.angle_gamma   90.00
#
_symmetry.space_group_name_H-M   'P 1'
#
loop_
_entity.id
_entity.type
_entity.pdbx_description
1 polymer ?
#
loop_
_entity_poly.entity_id
_entity_poly.type
_entity_poly.pdbx_seq_one_letter_code
_entity_poly.pdbx_strand_id
1 'polypeptide(L)'
;MSSNLEYKKILGICTIMILFLTFISIPNSFGHGAHHDTTPSQKLGDKNVTLKFTSSPVYDPDSNAREVSFQLVEMISNNIVKDTVFEIKTTITGEFLFEYVSEKQDDGLLVMEFVPVESEIITIEEKENVTSKEFPNDPKYDLVSVKSNDFDNGGLYFFEVKILEAENTVIDEPLIFFAQIPFPHKTFHDVEDSDFGTQTIRLISYFDKLENFQYEPQTRTLSFEMPFEWTNENINRTSVIHEEITIPKTFGNLMVAEYNAYVNDVQIPEKLITIDEFWTDERLVHIILSHGDLLELKKIQVSEINGMKFVLEPAMKDIPFSAMTENGEFRIIIEPKNFEVGSKAKILFNIFETYPKLIPVKTSYDISISSGDKTIFTHNGRSTDSIDNPNEIEFVIPENSSNLINLRFFEVGDNPFAIATLPVKVLNNDETNIYDNTLPAKDSSQPSIFDEILAFFEKLFNF
;
A
#
# COMPACT_ATOMS: atom_id res chain seq x y z
N MET A 1 -6.14 -7.56 -62.19
CA MET A 1 -6.40 -6.35 -61.36
C MET A 1 -6.91 -6.68 -59.95
N SER A 2 -7.46 -7.88 -59.68
CA SER A 2 -7.93 -8.30 -58.34
C SER A 2 -6.81 -8.70 -57.37
N SER A 3 -5.72 -9.34 -57.83
CA SER A 3 -4.64 -9.82 -56.96
C SER A 3 -3.85 -8.72 -56.24
N ASN A 4 -3.78 -7.52 -56.84
CA ASN A 4 -3.05 -6.38 -56.28
C ASN A 4 -3.83 -5.70 -55.15
N LEU A 5 -5.15 -5.90 -55.08
CA LEU A 5 -6.00 -5.36 -54.02
C LEU A 5 -5.98 -6.26 -52.78
N GLU A 6 -5.96 -7.59 -52.97
CA GLU A 6 -5.78 -8.53 -51.85
C GLU A 6 -4.40 -8.40 -51.21
N TYR A 7 -3.33 -8.23 -52.00
CA TYR A 7 -1.98 -8.05 -51.47
C TYR A 7 -1.86 -6.77 -50.63
N LYS A 8 -2.50 -5.67 -51.06
CA LYS A 8 -2.54 -4.41 -50.30
C LYS A 8 -3.38 -4.51 -49.02
N LYS A 9 -4.46 -5.31 -49.03
CA LYS A 9 -5.26 -5.57 -47.82
C LYS A 9 -4.50 -6.42 -46.80
N ILE A 10 -3.82 -7.47 -47.25
CA ILE A 10 -2.99 -8.32 -46.39
C ILE A 10 -1.82 -7.52 -45.81
N LEU A 11 -1.14 -6.72 -46.64
CA LEU A 11 -0.06 -5.85 -46.17
C LEU A 11 -0.57 -4.83 -45.15
N GLY A 12 -1.73 -4.21 -45.38
CA GLY A 12 -2.36 -3.29 -44.43
C GLY A 12 -2.74 -3.96 -43.10
N ILE A 13 -3.27 -5.19 -43.13
CA ILE A 13 -3.59 -5.96 -41.91
C ILE A 13 -2.31 -6.32 -41.17
N CYS A 14 -1.25 -6.76 -41.86
CA CYS A 14 0.04 -7.04 -41.23
C CYS A 14 0.69 -5.78 -40.63
N THR A 15 0.60 -4.62 -41.28
CA THR A 15 1.12 -3.36 -40.74
C THR A 15 0.33 -2.89 -39.52
N ILE A 16 -1.00 -3.04 -39.51
CA ILE A 16 -1.84 -2.74 -38.33
C ILE A 16 -1.53 -3.71 -37.18
N MET A 17 -1.31 -5.00 -37.47
CA MET A 17 -0.98 -6.01 -36.46
C MET A 17 0.43 -5.80 -35.87
N ILE A 18 1.39 -5.35 -36.68
CA ILE A 18 2.74 -4.97 -36.22
C ILE A 18 2.69 -3.67 -35.40
N LEU A 19 1.87 -2.68 -35.78
CA LEU A 19 1.65 -1.48 -34.96
C LEU A 19 0.97 -1.80 -33.62
N PHE A 20 0.03 -2.76 -33.58
CA PHE A 20 -0.58 -3.22 -32.32
C PHE A 20 0.41 -4.00 -31.44
N LEU A 21 1.34 -4.75 -32.03
CA LEU A 21 2.40 -5.45 -31.29
C LEU A 21 3.46 -4.50 -30.71
N THR A 22 3.65 -3.30 -31.26
CA THR A 22 4.55 -2.28 -30.69
C THR A 22 3.95 -1.48 -29.53
N PHE A 23 2.67 -1.69 -29.19
CA PHE A 23 2.02 -1.09 -28.02
C PHE A 23 1.90 -2.02 -26.80
N ILE A 24 2.43 -3.24 -26.88
CA ILE A 24 2.51 -4.16 -25.73
C ILE A 24 3.99 -4.47 -25.45
N SER A 25 4.68 -3.42 -25.04
CA SER A 25 5.84 -3.53 -24.17
C SER A 25 5.69 -2.38 -23.19
N ILE A 26 4.66 -2.49 -22.35
CA ILE A 26 4.69 -1.79 -21.08
C ILE A 26 5.89 -2.43 -20.37
N PRO A 27 7.02 -1.72 -20.14
CA PRO A 27 8.01 -2.25 -19.22
C PRO A 27 7.23 -2.55 -17.95
N ASN A 28 7.32 -3.77 -17.42
CA ASN A 28 6.68 -4.17 -16.17
C ASN A 28 6.75 -2.97 -15.23
N SER A 29 5.61 -2.31 -15.02
CA SER A 29 5.54 -1.27 -14.01
C SER A 29 5.60 -2.05 -12.72
N PHE A 30 6.82 -2.30 -12.24
CA PHE A 30 7.10 -2.69 -10.88
C PHE A 30 6.73 -1.48 -10.02
N GLY A 31 5.44 -1.21 -9.90
CA GLY A 31 4.86 -0.13 -9.11
C GLY A 31 4.79 -0.49 -7.63
N HIS A 32 5.56 -1.48 -7.18
CA HIS A 32 5.52 -2.00 -5.82
C HIS A 32 6.96 -1.99 -5.27
N GLY A 33 7.28 -0.90 -4.57
CA GLY A 33 8.47 -0.78 -3.72
C GLY A 33 9.60 0.09 -4.25
N ALA A 34 9.75 0.27 -5.57
CA ALA A 34 10.89 1.00 -6.13
C ALA A 34 10.58 2.50 -6.05
N HIS A 35 11.20 3.19 -5.10
CA HIS A 35 11.05 4.64 -5.03
C HIS A 35 11.91 5.28 -6.12
N HIS A 36 11.27 5.76 -7.19
CA HIS A 36 11.92 6.48 -8.28
C HIS A 36 11.41 7.92 -8.33
N ASP A 37 12.31 8.89 -8.25
CA ASP A 37 11.91 10.30 -8.29
C ASP A 37 13.03 11.21 -8.87
N THR A 38 12.67 12.46 -9.13
CA THR A 38 13.55 13.51 -9.63
C THR A 38 13.36 14.79 -8.83
N THR A 39 14.46 15.50 -8.62
CA THR A 39 14.45 16.78 -7.90
C THR A 39 14.07 17.97 -8.80
N PRO A 40 13.77 19.15 -8.23
CA PRO A 40 13.66 20.38 -9.02
C PRO A 40 14.94 20.68 -9.82
N SER A 41 14.78 21.13 -11.06
CA SER A 41 15.91 21.38 -11.96
C SER A 41 16.80 22.54 -11.52
N GLN A 42 18.10 22.44 -11.78
CA GLN A 42 19.08 23.50 -11.64
C GLN A 42 19.85 23.74 -12.95
N LYS A 43 20.54 24.88 -13.04
CA LYS A 43 21.35 25.22 -14.21
C LYS A 43 22.77 24.69 -14.07
N LEU A 44 23.24 23.99 -15.10
CA LEU A 44 24.64 23.61 -15.30
C LEU A 44 25.10 24.18 -16.64
N GLY A 45 25.80 25.33 -16.62
CA GLY A 45 26.11 26.08 -17.83
C GLY A 45 24.83 26.49 -18.58
N ASP A 46 24.70 26.04 -19.82
CA ASP A 46 23.52 26.29 -20.68
C ASP A 46 22.41 25.23 -20.53
N LYS A 47 22.65 24.15 -19.77
CA LYS A 47 21.73 23.02 -19.60
C LYS A 47 20.89 23.19 -18.33
N ASN A 48 19.67 22.68 -18.36
CA ASN A 48 18.88 22.44 -17.15
C ASN A 48 19.00 20.96 -16.78
N VAL A 49 19.51 20.70 -15.58
CA VAL A 49 19.76 19.35 -15.07
C VAL A 49 18.92 19.08 -13.84
N THR A 50 18.59 17.82 -13.58
CA THR A 50 17.94 17.36 -12.35
C THR A 50 18.69 16.15 -11.80
N LEU A 51 18.68 15.99 -10.48
CA LEU A 51 19.06 14.74 -9.84
C LEU A 51 17.89 13.75 -9.95
N LYS A 52 18.16 12.64 -10.61
CA LYS A 52 17.34 11.44 -10.66
C LYS A 52 17.85 10.45 -9.61
N PHE A 53 16.97 9.86 -8.82
CA PHE A 53 17.35 8.85 -7.83
C PHE A 53 16.38 7.68 -7.80
N THR A 54 16.90 6.51 -7.45
CA THR A 54 16.09 5.29 -7.34
C THR A 54 16.54 4.48 -6.13
N SER A 55 15.60 4.07 -5.28
CA SER A 55 15.86 3.09 -4.22
C SER A 55 15.30 1.72 -4.60
N SER A 56 16.03 0.66 -4.25
CA SER A 56 15.63 -0.70 -4.57
C SER A 56 14.27 -1.06 -3.94
N PRO A 57 13.35 -1.68 -4.70
CA PRO A 57 12.08 -2.18 -4.18
C PRO A 57 12.26 -3.31 -3.19
N VAL A 58 13.26 -4.15 -3.45
CA VAL A 58 13.42 -5.43 -2.79
C VAL A 58 14.46 -5.29 -1.69
N TYR A 59 14.01 -5.72 -0.52
CA TYR A 59 14.79 -6.11 0.64
C TYR A 59 15.68 -7.29 0.22
N ASP A 60 17.01 -7.17 0.28
CA ASP A 60 17.87 -8.36 0.20
C ASP A 60 17.59 -9.22 1.43
N PRO A 61 16.97 -10.42 1.28
CA PRO A 61 16.52 -11.19 2.42
C PRO A 61 17.65 -11.74 3.29
N ASP A 62 18.86 -11.80 2.75
CA ASP A 62 20.02 -12.31 3.46
C ASP A 62 20.77 -11.22 4.23
N SER A 63 20.67 -9.96 3.80
CA SER A 63 21.49 -8.85 4.34
C SER A 63 20.70 -7.67 4.88
N ASN A 64 19.38 -7.58 4.63
CA ASN A 64 18.55 -6.39 4.88
C ASN A 64 19.16 -5.11 4.27
N ALA A 65 20.00 -5.25 3.23
CA ALA A 65 20.63 -4.13 2.57
C ALA A 65 19.65 -3.44 1.59
N ARG A 66 19.88 -2.15 1.37
CA ARG A 66 19.13 -1.33 0.40
C ARG A 66 20.07 -0.64 -0.54
N GLU A 67 19.77 -0.69 -1.83
CA GLU A 67 20.55 0.05 -2.82
C GLU A 67 19.84 1.38 -3.17
N VAL A 68 20.61 2.45 -3.30
CA VAL A 68 20.17 3.75 -3.81
C VAL A 68 21.10 4.16 -4.95
N SER A 69 20.51 4.59 -6.06
CA SER A 69 21.22 5.17 -7.19
C SER A 69 20.97 6.67 -7.28
N PHE A 70 22.00 7.41 -7.67
CA PHE A 70 21.96 8.83 -7.98
C PHE A 70 22.53 9.08 -9.38
N GLN A 71 21.81 9.84 -10.19
CA GLN A 71 22.21 10.21 -11.55
C GLN A 71 21.85 11.67 -11.81
N LEU A 72 22.78 12.45 -12.34
CA LEU A 72 22.48 13.78 -12.86
C LEU A 72 22.05 13.65 -14.32
N VAL A 73 20.88 14.16 -14.68
CA VAL A 73 20.34 14.05 -16.05
C VAL A 73 19.89 15.40 -16.60
N GLU A 74 20.03 15.60 -17.90
CA GLU A 74 19.48 16.78 -18.59
C GLU A 74 17.96 16.62 -18.77
N MET A 75 17.18 17.62 -18.35
CA MET A 75 15.70 17.55 -18.28
C MET A 75 15.01 17.22 -19.61
N ILE A 76 15.52 17.72 -20.74
CA ILE A 76 14.83 17.60 -22.03
C ILE A 76 15.23 16.31 -22.75
N SER A 77 16.51 16.01 -22.76
CA SER A 77 17.07 14.86 -23.49
C SER A 77 17.06 13.58 -22.66
N ASN A 78 16.95 13.70 -21.32
CA ASN A 78 17.17 12.65 -20.34
C ASN A 78 18.55 11.98 -20.47
N ASN A 79 19.52 12.69 -21.07
CA ASN A 79 20.89 12.23 -21.17
C ASN A 79 21.58 12.33 -19.80
N ILE A 80 22.30 11.29 -19.43
CA ILE A 80 23.12 11.27 -18.20
C ILE A 80 24.30 12.22 -18.36
N VAL A 81 24.53 13.04 -17.34
CA VAL A 81 25.71 13.89 -17.22
C VAL A 81 26.85 13.04 -16.66
N LYS A 82 27.85 12.82 -17.49
CA LYS A 82 28.99 11.95 -17.21
C LYS A 82 30.11 12.66 -16.46
N ASP A 83 31.10 11.89 -16.03
CA ASP A 83 32.28 12.38 -15.33
C ASP A 83 31.90 13.22 -14.10
N THR A 84 30.99 12.67 -13.31
CA THR A 84 30.34 13.38 -12.20
C THR A 84 30.97 12.99 -10.86
N VAL A 85 31.28 13.98 -10.02
CA VAL A 85 31.71 13.77 -8.63
C VAL A 85 30.60 14.22 -7.69
N PHE A 86 30.16 13.31 -6.83
CA PHE A 86 29.08 13.53 -5.88
C PHE A 86 29.62 13.72 -4.47
N GLU A 87 29.10 14.69 -3.73
CA GLU A 87 29.19 14.75 -2.28
C GLU A 87 27.81 14.46 -1.69
N ILE A 88 27.71 13.39 -0.93
CA ILE A 88 26.47 12.89 -0.32
C ILE A 88 26.55 13.13 1.17
N LYS A 89 25.71 14.03 1.67
CA LYS A 89 25.48 14.20 3.10
C LYS A 89 24.14 13.60 3.47
N THR A 90 24.17 12.66 4.41
CA THR A 90 23.00 11.88 4.83
C THR A 90 22.60 12.27 6.24
N THR A 91 21.32 12.53 6.43
CA THR A 91 20.69 12.76 7.74
C THR A 91 19.44 11.91 7.89
N ILE A 92 19.14 11.46 9.10
CA ILE A 92 17.87 10.83 9.48
C ILE A 92 17.27 11.66 10.61
N THR A 93 15.97 11.93 10.58
CA THR A 93 15.27 12.70 11.64
C THR A 93 15.95 14.03 12.03
N GLY A 94 16.69 14.65 11.10
CA GLY A 94 17.45 15.89 11.32
C GLY A 94 18.84 15.69 11.93
N GLU A 95 19.20 14.48 12.36
CA GLU A 95 20.52 14.11 12.86
C GLU A 95 21.46 13.72 11.72
N PHE A 96 22.71 14.16 11.81
CA PHE A 96 23.76 13.82 10.85
C PHE A 96 24.19 12.36 11.03
N LEU A 97 24.18 11.60 9.94
CA LEU A 97 24.75 10.25 9.90
C LEU A 97 26.17 10.29 9.36
N PHE A 98 26.33 10.61 8.07
CA PHE A 98 27.64 10.63 7.42
C PHE A 98 27.68 11.58 6.24
N GLU A 99 28.91 11.86 5.80
CA GLU A 99 29.21 12.58 4.57
C GLU A 99 30.22 11.77 3.76
N TYR A 100 30.01 11.67 2.45
CA TYR A 100 30.83 10.89 1.54
C TYR A 100 31.06 11.67 0.26
N VAL A 101 32.31 11.70 -0.22
CA VAL A 101 32.66 12.25 -1.54
C VAL A 101 33.07 11.10 -2.43
N SER A 102 32.39 10.94 -3.56
CA SER A 102 32.67 9.86 -4.49
C SER A 102 33.95 10.10 -5.28
N GLU A 103 34.57 9.02 -5.76
CA GLU A 103 35.42 9.14 -6.94
C GLU A 103 34.60 9.60 -8.16
N LYS A 104 35.28 10.01 -9.24
CA LYS A 104 34.62 10.48 -10.46
C LYS A 104 33.89 9.32 -11.14
N GLN A 105 32.58 9.47 -11.28
CA GLN A 105 31.72 8.49 -11.95
C GLN A 105 31.73 8.77 -13.46
N ASP A 106 32.55 8.02 -14.20
CA ASP A 106 32.71 8.20 -15.67
C ASP A 106 31.39 7.97 -16.44
N ASP A 107 30.51 7.10 -15.95
CA ASP A 107 29.18 6.86 -16.53
C ASP A 107 28.10 7.82 -15.97
N GLY A 108 28.41 8.58 -14.93
CA GLY A 108 27.51 9.51 -14.26
C GLY A 108 26.52 8.86 -13.27
N LEU A 109 26.73 7.59 -12.90
CA LEU A 109 25.90 6.84 -11.98
C LEU A 109 26.66 6.53 -10.68
N LEU A 110 26.16 7.02 -9.55
CA LEU A 110 26.59 6.58 -8.23
C LEU A 110 25.59 5.56 -7.68
N VAL A 111 26.06 4.39 -7.25
CA VAL A 111 25.25 3.41 -6.51
C VAL A 111 25.81 3.22 -5.11
N MET A 112 24.94 3.34 -4.12
CA MET A 112 25.26 3.12 -2.70
C MET A 112 24.42 1.97 -2.17
N GLU A 113 25.02 1.01 -1.47
CA GLU A 113 24.31 0.03 -0.65
C GLU A 113 24.39 0.42 0.83
N PHE A 114 23.26 0.38 1.52
CA PHE A 114 23.14 0.64 2.95
C PHE A 114 22.90 -0.68 3.65
N VAL A 115 23.87 -1.13 4.45
CA VAL A 115 23.88 -2.47 5.03
C VAL A 115 23.74 -2.40 6.55
N PRO A 116 22.67 -2.93 7.14
CA PRO A 116 22.55 -3.03 8.59
C PRO A 116 23.59 -3.99 9.16
N VAL A 117 24.32 -3.55 10.19
CA VAL A 117 25.30 -4.36 10.93
C VAL A 117 25.19 -4.10 12.43
N GLU A 118 25.68 -5.00 13.28
CA GLU A 118 25.70 -4.83 14.74
C GLU A 118 26.80 -3.83 15.21
N SER A 119 26.81 -2.61 14.66
CA SER A 119 27.77 -1.56 14.99
C SER A 119 27.16 -0.18 14.77
N GLU A 120 27.26 0.70 15.77
CA GLU A 120 26.91 2.13 15.67
C GLU A 120 27.94 2.94 14.86
N ILE A 121 29.14 2.39 14.64
CA ILE A 121 30.16 3.06 13.85
C ILE A 121 29.83 2.87 12.37
N ILE A 122 29.64 3.98 11.66
CA ILE A 122 29.49 3.99 10.21
C ILE A 122 30.83 3.61 9.56
N THR A 123 30.81 2.57 8.73
CA THR A 123 31.92 2.21 7.85
C THR A 123 31.53 2.37 6.39
N ILE A 124 32.44 2.91 5.58
CA ILE A 124 32.25 3.10 4.15
C ILE A 124 33.33 2.31 3.42
N GLU A 125 32.91 1.43 2.50
CA GLU A 125 33.77 0.59 1.68
C GLU A 125 33.40 0.74 0.21
N GLU A 126 34.37 1.01 -0.65
CA GLU A 126 34.15 1.03 -2.10
C GLU A 126 34.47 -0.34 -2.68
N LYS A 127 33.58 -0.84 -3.54
CA LYS A 127 33.73 -2.10 -4.24
C LYS A 127 33.62 -1.83 -5.74
N GLU A 128 34.73 -1.98 -6.44
CA GLU A 128 34.72 -1.84 -7.88
C GLU A 128 34.07 -3.04 -8.57
N ASN A 129 33.50 -2.80 -9.75
CA ASN A 129 33.08 -3.86 -10.66
C ASN A 129 32.04 -4.86 -10.09
N VAL A 130 31.08 -4.37 -9.29
CA VAL A 130 30.00 -5.16 -8.68
C VAL A 130 28.76 -5.18 -9.56
N THR A 131 28.05 -6.30 -9.58
CA THR A 131 26.74 -6.42 -10.26
C THR A 131 25.64 -6.14 -9.25
N SER A 132 24.77 -5.17 -9.52
CA SER A 132 23.55 -4.95 -8.73
C SER A 132 22.73 -6.21 -8.70
N LYS A 133 22.18 -6.50 -7.52
CA LYS A 133 21.10 -7.47 -7.42
C LYS A 133 19.76 -6.87 -7.90
N GLU A 134 19.63 -5.55 -7.92
CA GLU A 134 18.37 -4.80 -7.99
C GLU A 134 18.17 -3.97 -9.27
N PHE A 135 19.24 -3.55 -9.95
CA PHE A 135 19.20 -2.73 -11.17
C PHE A 135 19.59 -3.59 -12.40
N PRO A 136 18.64 -4.26 -13.09
CA PRO A 136 18.95 -5.40 -13.97
C PRO A 136 19.44 -5.05 -15.38
N ASN A 137 19.80 -3.79 -15.66
CA ASN A 137 19.99 -3.32 -17.03
C ASN A 137 21.34 -2.67 -17.34
N ASP A 138 22.30 -2.60 -16.41
CA ASP A 138 23.62 -2.00 -16.69
C ASP A 138 24.79 -2.87 -16.16
N PRO A 139 25.99 -2.73 -16.75
CA PRO A 139 27.15 -3.55 -16.45
C PRO A 139 27.61 -3.32 -15.01
N LYS A 140 28.61 -4.10 -14.61
CA LYS A 140 29.30 -3.91 -13.34
C LYS A 140 29.59 -2.42 -13.08
N TYR A 141 29.19 -1.93 -11.92
CA TYR A 141 29.42 -0.55 -11.49
C TYR A 141 30.21 -0.55 -10.18
N ASP A 142 30.73 0.62 -9.84
CA ASP A 142 31.42 0.84 -8.56
C ASP A 142 30.37 1.11 -7.48
N LEU A 143 30.38 0.27 -6.44
CA LEU A 143 29.37 0.24 -5.39
C LEU A 143 29.97 0.77 -4.09
N VAL A 144 29.32 1.76 -3.50
CA VAL A 144 29.70 2.29 -2.19
C VAL A 144 28.87 1.62 -1.11
N SER A 145 29.50 0.81 -0.27
CA SER A 145 28.86 0.10 0.84
C SER A 145 28.98 0.90 2.13
N VAL A 146 27.85 1.36 2.66
CA VAL A 146 27.77 2.07 3.93
C VAL A 146 27.13 1.13 4.96
N LYS A 147 27.84 0.85 6.06
CA LYS A 147 27.39 -0.11 7.07
C LYS A 147 27.23 0.56 8.42
N SER A 148 26.08 0.37 9.05
CA SER A 148 25.75 0.82 10.42
C SER A 148 24.49 0.11 10.91
N ASN A 149 24.28 0.02 12.22
CA ASN A 149 23.00 -0.39 12.80
C ASN A 149 21.87 0.63 12.53
N ASP A 150 22.20 1.86 12.15
CA ASP A 150 21.21 2.88 11.80
C ASP A 150 20.30 2.45 10.66
N PHE A 151 20.77 1.59 9.76
CA PHE A 151 20.01 1.13 8.58
C PHE A 151 19.05 -0.02 8.89
N ASP A 152 19.10 -0.62 10.09
CA ASP A 152 18.21 -1.73 10.48
C ASP A 152 16.81 -1.25 10.85
N ASN A 153 16.73 0.02 11.19
CA ASN A 153 15.64 0.64 11.91
C ASN A 153 14.55 1.25 11.00
N GLY A 154 14.83 1.35 9.70
CA GLY A 154 14.01 2.12 8.76
C GLY A 154 13.88 3.61 9.12
N GLY A 155 13.10 4.33 8.33
CA GLY A 155 12.86 5.77 8.46
C GLY A 155 13.11 6.55 7.17
N LEU A 156 12.85 7.85 7.19
CA LEU A 156 13.02 8.75 6.05
C LEU A 156 14.44 9.34 6.05
N TYR A 157 15.24 8.89 5.09
CA TYR A 157 16.60 9.37 4.91
C TYR A 157 16.61 10.59 4.00
N PHE A 158 17.28 11.64 4.45
CA PHE A 158 17.48 12.86 3.69
C PHE A 158 18.90 12.88 3.15
N PHE A 159 19.02 13.03 1.83
CA PHE A 159 20.28 13.13 1.12
C PHE A 159 20.41 14.55 0.55
N GLU A 160 21.36 15.31 1.09
CA GLU A 160 21.88 16.51 0.45
C GLU A 160 22.99 16.08 -0.51
N VAL A 161 22.73 16.22 -1.81
CA VAL A 161 23.61 15.76 -2.88
C VAL A 161 24.21 16.98 -3.57
N LYS A 162 25.52 17.20 -3.37
CA LYS A 162 26.25 18.23 -4.11
C LYS A 162 26.96 17.63 -5.32
N ILE A 163 26.90 18.33 -6.45
CA ILE A 163 27.67 18.01 -7.64
C ILE A 163 28.91 18.90 -7.65
N LEU A 164 30.09 18.30 -7.46
CA LEU A 164 31.37 19.00 -7.37
C LEU A 164 32.08 19.13 -8.72
N GLU A 165 31.92 18.11 -9.58
CA GLU A 165 32.47 18.05 -10.93
C GLU A 165 31.42 17.44 -11.85
N ALA A 166 31.36 17.91 -13.10
CA ALA A 166 30.56 17.31 -14.15
C ALA A 166 31.23 17.56 -15.50
N GLU A 167 31.16 16.59 -16.43
CA GLU A 167 31.74 16.70 -17.78
C GLU A 167 33.25 17.07 -17.76
N ASN A 168 34.00 16.49 -16.82
CA ASN A 168 35.43 16.76 -16.54
C ASN A 168 35.74 18.22 -16.17
N THR A 169 34.76 18.94 -15.62
CA THR A 169 34.90 20.34 -15.20
C THR A 169 34.44 20.51 -13.76
N VAL A 170 35.33 21.04 -12.91
CA VAL A 170 35.02 21.41 -11.53
C VAL A 170 34.00 22.54 -11.54
N ILE A 171 32.98 22.43 -10.71
CA ILE A 171 31.91 23.42 -10.57
C ILE A 171 32.27 24.36 -9.42
N ASP A 172 32.53 25.63 -9.74
CA ASP A 172 32.94 26.64 -8.75
C ASP A 172 31.92 26.81 -7.61
N GLU A 173 30.63 26.81 -7.96
CA GLU A 173 29.49 26.81 -7.03
C GLU A 173 28.71 25.49 -7.19
N PRO A 174 28.95 24.48 -6.32
CA PRO A 174 28.32 23.17 -6.45
C PRO A 174 26.80 23.25 -6.53
N LEU A 175 26.20 22.44 -7.40
CA LEU A 175 24.75 22.28 -7.46
C LEU A 175 24.29 21.43 -6.28
N ILE A 176 23.29 21.88 -5.53
CA ILE A 176 22.83 21.21 -4.30
C ILE A 176 21.41 20.70 -4.48
N PHE A 177 21.23 19.39 -4.47
CA PHE A 177 19.93 18.74 -4.58
C PHE A 177 19.54 18.07 -3.26
N PHE A 178 18.25 17.95 -3.01
CA PHE A 178 17.72 17.27 -1.82
C PHE A 178 16.83 16.12 -2.24
N ALA A 179 17.14 14.91 -1.80
CA ALA A 179 16.34 13.71 -2.00
C ALA A 179 15.85 13.18 -0.65
N GLN A 180 14.62 12.68 -0.61
CA GLN A 180 14.02 12.02 0.56
C GLN A 180 13.71 10.59 0.16
N ILE A 181 14.32 9.62 0.82
CA ILE A 181 14.18 8.22 0.45
C ILE A 181 13.71 7.45 1.68
N PRO A 182 12.49 6.89 1.64
CA PRO A 182 11.97 6.12 2.75
C PRO A 182 12.63 4.74 2.77
N PHE A 183 13.14 4.36 3.93
CA PHE A 183 13.55 2.99 4.21
C PHE A 183 12.46 2.37 5.08
N PRO A 184 11.49 1.62 4.52
CA PRO A 184 10.39 1.07 5.29
C PRO A 184 10.82 0.30 6.55
N HIS A 185 10.34 0.75 7.71
CA HIS A 185 10.45 0.03 8.98
C HIS A 185 9.28 -0.94 9.10
N LYS A 186 9.57 -2.24 9.20
CA LYS A 186 8.55 -3.30 9.23
C LYS A 186 8.50 -3.94 10.60
N THR A 187 7.31 -4.01 11.19
CA THR A 187 7.08 -4.72 12.45
C THR A 187 5.95 -5.73 12.31
N PHE A 188 6.02 -6.82 13.06
CA PHE A 188 5.06 -7.92 13.03
C PHE A 188 4.51 -8.13 14.44
N HIS A 189 3.19 -8.21 14.56
CA HIS A 189 2.50 -8.28 15.84
C HIS A 189 1.48 -9.40 15.81
N ASP A 190 1.70 -10.42 16.64
CA ASP A 190 0.69 -11.45 16.88
C ASP A 190 -0.37 -10.91 17.84
N VAL A 191 -1.62 -10.95 17.40
CA VAL A 191 -2.79 -10.53 18.18
C VAL A 191 -3.71 -11.71 18.42
N GLU A 192 -4.22 -11.80 19.65
CA GLU A 192 -5.18 -12.82 20.05
C GLU A 192 -6.59 -12.28 19.89
N ASP A 193 -7.39 -12.93 19.05
CA ASP A 193 -8.80 -12.64 18.86
C ASP A 193 -9.66 -13.82 19.29
N SER A 194 -10.76 -13.56 20.00
CA SER A 194 -11.63 -14.64 20.53
C SER A 194 -12.27 -15.47 19.43
N ASP A 195 -12.47 -14.88 18.26
CA ASP A 195 -13.27 -15.47 17.18
C ASP A 195 -12.37 -16.07 16.10
N PHE A 196 -11.23 -15.42 15.83
CA PHE A 196 -10.31 -15.78 14.75
C PHE A 196 -8.97 -16.36 15.25
N GLY A 197 -8.78 -16.50 16.57
CA GLY A 197 -7.54 -17.00 17.16
C GLY A 197 -6.36 -16.03 16.96
N THR A 198 -5.14 -16.55 16.99
CA THR A 198 -3.93 -15.76 16.74
C THR A 198 -3.86 -15.29 15.28
N GLN A 199 -3.70 -14.00 15.07
CA GLN A 199 -3.53 -13.37 13.75
C GLN A 199 -2.28 -12.50 13.78
N THR A 200 -1.50 -12.47 12.68
CA THR A 200 -0.30 -11.63 12.60
C THR A 200 -0.60 -10.37 11.79
N ILE A 201 -0.58 -9.20 12.43
CA ILE A 201 -0.68 -7.90 11.77
C ILE A 201 0.73 -7.40 11.47
N ARG A 202 0.98 -6.96 10.23
CA ARG A 202 2.24 -6.32 9.86
C ARG A 202 2.04 -4.83 9.68
N LEU A 203 2.88 -4.03 10.33
CA LEU A 203 2.93 -2.58 10.14
C LEU A 203 4.17 -2.19 9.35
N ILE A 204 4.03 -1.23 8.45
CA ILE A 204 5.13 -0.66 7.69
C ILE A 204 5.04 0.87 7.76
N SER A 205 6.07 1.50 8.32
CA SER A 205 6.23 2.95 8.24
C SER A 205 7.29 3.30 7.22
N TYR A 206 7.02 4.30 6.41
CA TYR A 206 7.98 4.89 5.47
C TYR A 206 8.63 6.16 6.02
N PHE A 207 8.31 6.56 7.26
CA PHE A 207 8.80 7.80 7.85
C PHE A 207 9.74 7.59 9.04
N ASP A 208 9.36 6.80 10.04
CA ASP A 208 10.20 6.56 11.23
C ASP A 208 9.82 5.23 11.91
N LYS A 209 10.45 4.93 13.03
CA LYS A 209 10.15 3.73 13.81
C LYS A 209 8.73 3.73 14.35
N LEU A 210 8.16 2.53 14.35
CA LEU A 210 6.86 2.25 14.94
C LEU A 210 7.06 1.61 16.29
N GLU A 211 6.34 2.12 17.29
CA GLU A 211 6.38 1.64 18.67
C GLU A 211 4.95 1.50 19.22
N ASN A 212 4.84 0.90 20.42
CA ASN A 212 3.61 0.85 21.21
C ASN A 212 2.37 0.31 20.47
N PHE A 213 2.57 -0.72 19.64
CA PHE A 213 1.45 -1.40 18.99
C PHE A 213 0.51 -2.02 20.03
N GLN A 214 -0.80 -1.83 19.83
CA GLN A 214 -1.87 -2.42 20.63
C GLN A 214 -3.04 -2.81 19.73
N TYR A 215 -3.73 -3.89 20.11
CA TYR A 215 -5.00 -4.31 19.54
C TYR A 215 -6.00 -4.58 20.66
N GLU A 216 -7.18 -3.96 20.59
CA GLU A 216 -8.30 -4.18 21.50
C GLU A 216 -9.38 -5.00 20.79
N PRO A 217 -9.52 -6.31 21.08
CA PRO A 217 -10.48 -7.18 20.39
C PRO A 217 -11.93 -6.72 20.50
N GLN A 218 -12.33 -6.12 21.63
CA GLN A 218 -13.72 -5.74 21.89
C GLN A 218 -14.21 -4.63 20.96
N THR A 219 -13.33 -3.68 20.64
CA THR A 219 -13.63 -2.57 19.73
C THR A 219 -13.04 -2.79 18.35
N ARG A 220 -12.22 -3.84 18.17
CA ARG A 220 -11.44 -4.12 16.95
C ARG A 220 -10.53 -2.94 16.59
N THR A 221 -10.06 -2.23 17.60
CA THR A 221 -9.23 -1.04 17.43
C THR A 221 -7.78 -1.44 17.48
N LEU A 222 -6.99 -0.97 16.51
CA LEU A 222 -5.53 -1.05 16.54
C LEU A 222 -4.95 0.34 16.75
N SER A 223 -3.83 0.41 17.45
CA SER A 223 -3.09 1.66 17.61
C SER A 223 -1.60 1.42 17.62
N PHE A 224 -0.85 2.42 17.18
CA PHE A 224 0.61 2.44 17.21
C PHE A 224 1.11 3.87 17.24
N GLU A 225 2.36 4.05 17.63
CA GLU A 225 2.98 5.36 17.78
C GLU A 225 4.23 5.47 16.91
N MET A 226 4.50 6.69 16.46
CA MET A 226 5.67 7.04 15.67
C MET A 226 6.25 8.37 16.16
N PRO A 227 7.57 8.51 16.32
CA PRO A 227 8.20 9.80 16.57
C PRO A 227 7.88 10.81 15.46
N PHE A 228 7.58 12.04 15.86
CA PHE A 228 7.31 13.14 14.93
C PHE A 228 7.38 14.48 15.67
N GLU A 229 8.21 15.38 15.16
CA GLU A 229 8.31 16.73 15.67
C GLU A 229 7.32 17.66 14.96
N TRP A 230 6.34 18.20 15.70
CA TRP A 230 5.34 19.11 15.15
C TRP A 230 5.86 20.56 14.94
N THR A 231 7.15 20.74 14.63
CA THR A 231 7.74 22.04 14.31
C THR A 231 7.41 22.44 12.86
N ASN A 232 7.38 23.74 12.56
CA ASN A 232 7.17 24.18 11.17
C ASN A 232 8.33 23.75 10.27
N GLU A 233 9.54 23.67 10.83
CA GLU A 233 10.73 23.25 10.10
C GLU A 233 10.63 21.79 9.66
N ASN A 234 10.28 20.88 10.58
CA ASN A 234 10.10 19.47 10.24
C ASN A 234 8.97 19.28 9.23
N ILE A 235 7.78 19.84 9.47
CA ILE A 235 6.64 19.71 8.54
C ILE A 235 6.96 20.26 7.15
N ASN A 236 7.70 21.37 7.04
CA ASN A 236 8.11 21.93 5.74
C ASN A 236 9.12 21.04 4.98
N ARG A 237 9.82 20.14 5.69
CA ARG A 237 10.72 19.16 5.09
C ARG A 237 10.01 17.84 4.81
N THR A 238 8.94 17.51 5.51
CA THR A 238 8.13 16.31 5.27
C THR A 238 7.20 16.51 4.08
N SER A 239 7.40 15.73 3.01
CA SER A 239 6.49 15.70 1.86
C SER A 239 5.21 14.91 2.18
N VAL A 240 5.37 13.71 2.74
CA VAL A 240 4.30 12.76 3.04
C VAL A 240 4.64 11.89 4.25
N ILE A 241 3.64 11.54 5.05
CA ILE A 241 3.67 10.40 5.98
C ILE A 241 2.86 9.27 5.36
N HIS A 242 3.45 8.09 5.26
CA HIS A 242 2.81 6.91 4.68
C HIS A 242 2.98 5.76 5.65
N GLU A 243 1.86 5.27 6.15
CA GLU A 243 1.76 4.09 7.01
C GLU A 243 0.94 3.00 6.32
N GLU A 244 1.34 1.76 6.52
CA GLU A 244 0.72 0.57 5.93
C GLU A 244 0.40 -0.44 7.01
N ILE A 245 -0.88 -0.84 7.10
CA ILE A 245 -1.34 -1.91 7.98
C ILE A 245 -1.75 -3.10 7.11
N THR A 246 -1.00 -4.19 7.21
CA THR A 246 -1.31 -5.45 6.56
C THR A 246 -2.08 -6.35 7.52
N ILE A 247 -3.23 -6.82 7.07
CA ILE A 247 -4.18 -7.64 7.83
C ILE A 247 -4.42 -8.95 7.07
N PRO A 248 -4.21 -10.14 7.68
CA PRO A 248 -4.52 -11.40 7.04
C PRO A 248 -6.00 -11.47 6.64
N LYS A 249 -6.32 -11.96 5.43
CA LYS A 249 -7.72 -12.13 4.99
C LYS A 249 -8.49 -13.16 5.82
N THR A 250 -7.78 -14.00 6.58
CA THR A 250 -8.36 -14.89 7.60
C THR A 250 -8.92 -14.13 8.80
N PHE A 251 -8.50 -12.89 9.03
CA PHE A 251 -8.93 -12.09 10.16
C PHE A 251 -10.24 -11.33 9.85
N GLY A 252 -11.35 -12.09 9.81
CA GLY A 252 -12.66 -11.59 9.40
C GLY A 252 -13.15 -10.36 10.16
N ASN A 253 -12.83 -10.23 11.46
CA ASN A 253 -13.18 -9.06 12.27
C ASN A 253 -12.70 -7.73 11.69
N LEU A 254 -11.60 -7.75 10.94
CA LEU A 254 -11.04 -6.59 10.26
C LEU A 254 -11.28 -6.61 8.74
N MET A 255 -12.01 -7.58 8.16
CA MET A 255 -12.39 -7.56 6.73
C MET A 255 -13.61 -6.68 6.44
N VAL A 256 -13.61 -5.46 6.97
CA VAL A 256 -14.73 -4.50 6.90
C VAL A 256 -14.74 -3.70 5.59
N ALA A 257 -15.86 -3.06 5.25
CA ALA A 257 -15.91 -2.18 4.09
C ALA A 257 -15.09 -0.89 4.26
N GLU A 258 -14.93 -0.43 5.50
CA GLU A 258 -14.43 0.91 5.82
C GLU A 258 -13.77 0.96 7.20
N TYR A 259 -12.78 1.84 7.35
CA TYR A 259 -12.15 2.16 8.63
C TYR A 259 -12.21 3.65 8.92
N ASN A 260 -12.36 3.99 10.20
CA ASN A 260 -11.96 5.30 10.71
C ASN A 260 -10.50 5.25 11.13
N ALA A 261 -9.77 6.33 10.85
CA ALA A 261 -8.43 6.53 11.36
C ALA A 261 -8.33 7.85 12.12
N TYR A 262 -7.45 7.89 13.11
CA TYR A 262 -7.16 9.05 13.93
C TYR A 262 -5.67 9.24 14.05
N VAL A 263 -5.25 10.51 14.08
CA VAL A 263 -3.88 10.92 14.41
C VAL A 263 -3.97 11.85 15.61
N ASN A 264 -3.38 11.44 16.74
CA ASN A 264 -3.40 12.22 17.99
C ASN A 264 -4.84 12.60 18.41
N ASP A 265 -5.75 11.61 18.41
CA ASP A 265 -7.19 11.75 18.71
C ASP A 265 -8.00 12.63 17.74
N VAL A 266 -7.38 13.10 16.65
CA VAL A 266 -8.07 13.82 15.57
C VAL A 266 -8.41 12.85 14.45
N GLN A 267 -9.69 12.67 14.15
CA GLN A 267 -10.13 11.82 13.03
C GLN A 267 -9.64 12.42 11.72
N ILE A 268 -8.93 11.63 10.91
CA ILE A 268 -8.49 12.07 9.59
C ILE A 268 -9.59 11.83 8.55
N PRO A 269 -9.65 12.64 7.47
CA PRO A 269 -10.58 12.40 6.39
C PRO A 269 -10.38 11.02 5.76
N GLU A 270 -11.48 10.32 5.48
CA GLU A 270 -11.47 8.97 4.93
C GLU A 270 -10.73 8.86 3.59
N LYS A 271 -10.73 9.92 2.77
CA LYS A 271 -9.95 10.01 1.51
C LYS A 271 -8.44 9.80 1.70
N LEU A 272 -7.93 9.91 2.93
CA LEU A 272 -6.53 9.68 3.28
C LEU A 272 -6.26 8.21 3.66
N ILE A 273 -7.31 7.39 3.68
CA ILE A 273 -7.29 5.96 3.96
C ILE A 273 -7.59 5.22 2.65
N THR A 274 -6.78 4.24 2.29
CA THR A 274 -7.02 3.40 1.11
C THR A 274 -6.93 1.93 1.48
N ILE A 275 -7.90 1.12 1.02
CA ILE A 275 -7.92 -0.33 1.24
C ILE A 275 -7.57 -1.02 -0.08
N ASP A 276 -6.40 -1.65 -0.10
CA ASP A 276 -5.90 -2.49 -1.18
C ASP A 276 -6.01 -3.98 -0.78
N GLU A 277 -6.47 -4.83 -1.70
CA GLU A 277 -6.59 -6.28 -1.51
C GLU A 277 -6.06 -7.08 -2.70
N PHE A 278 -5.22 -6.47 -3.56
CA PHE A 278 -4.63 -7.09 -4.74
C PHE A 278 -3.65 -8.23 -4.40
N TRP A 279 -3.21 -8.33 -3.15
CA TRP A 279 -2.38 -9.43 -2.64
C TRP A 279 -3.24 -10.66 -2.29
N THR A 280 -2.74 -11.87 -2.54
CA THR A 280 -3.55 -13.09 -2.42
C THR A 280 -4.12 -13.29 -1.02
N ASP A 281 -3.30 -13.12 0.02
CA ASP A 281 -3.64 -13.58 1.37
C ASP A 281 -3.82 -12.44 2.40
N GLU A 282 -3.53 -11.20 2.00
CA GLU A 282 -3.49 -10.04 2.90
C GLU A 282 -4.30 -8.87 2.33
N ARG A 283 -4.92 -8.11 3.22
CA ARG A 283 -5.44 -6.77 2.97
C ARG A 283 -4.40 -5.76 3.42
N LEU A 284 -4.22 -4.70 2.64
CA LEU A 284 -3.35 -3.57 2.96
C LEU A 284 -4.19 -2.30 3.14
N VAL A 285 -4.04 -1.66 4.30
CA VAL A 285 -4.66 -0.37 4.60
C VAL A 285 -3.56 0.68 4.62
N HIS A 286 -3.67 1.67 3.73
CA HIS A 286 -2.76 2.81 3.65
C HIS A 286 -3.34 3.99 4.43
N ILE A 287 -2.49 4.67 5.19
CA ILE A 287 -2.75 6.02 5.73
C ILE A 287 -1.71 6.95 5.13
N ILE A 288 -2.15 7.91 4.30
CA ILE A 288 -1.27 8.84 3.59
C ILE A 288 -1.62 10.27 3.97
N LEU A 289 -0.70 10.96 4.65
CA LEU A 289 -0.85 12.35 5.07
C LEU A 289 0.11 13.23 4.26
N SER A 290 -0.42 14.13 3.45
CA SER A 290 0.40 15.10 2.74
C SER A 290 0.90 16.22 3.66
N HIS A 291 1.88 16.99 3.21
CA HIS A 291 2.30 18.24 3.86
C HIS A 291 1.11 19.14 4.25
N GLY A 292 0.09 19.26 3.38
CA GLY A 292 -1.11 20.06 3.67
C GLY A 292 -1.92 19.49 4.84
N ASP A 293 -2.10 18.17 4.87
CA ASP A 293 -2.83 17.49 5.95
C ASP A 293 -2.08 17.63 7.28
N LEU A 294 -0.74 17.56 7.28
CA LEU A 294 0.09 17.80 8.46
C LEU A 294 -0.09 19.22 9.02
N LEU A 295 -0.15 20.23 8.15
CA LEU A 295 -0.43 21.62 8.56
C LEU A 295 -1.84 21.79 9.13
N GLU A 296 -2.82 21.05 8.62
CA GLU A 296 -4.19 21.06 9.15
C GLU A 296 -4.27 20.39 10.52
N LEU A 297 -3.70 19.19 10.66
CA LEU A 297 -3.62 18.46 11.94
C LEU A 297 -2.94 19.31 13.02
N LYS A 298 -1.81 19.95 12.69
CA LYS A 298 -1.11 20.86 13.62
C LYS A 298 -1.98 22.00 14.13
N LYS A 299 -2.88 22.55 13.31
CA LYS A 299 -3.77 23.65 13.72
C LYS A 299 -4.88 23.18 14.67
N ILE A 300 -5.30 21.92 14.54
CA ILE A 300 -6.39 21.33 15.32
C ILE A 300 -5.90 20.83 16.67
N GLN A 301 -4.65 20.37 16.75
CA GLN A 301 -4.05 19.89 17.99
C GLN A 301 -4.07 20.98 19.08
N VAL A 302 -4.70 20.66 20.20
CA VAL A 302 -4.95 21.57 21.34
C VAL A 302 -3.86 21.52 22.41
N SER A 303 -2.92 20.57 22.31
CA SER A 303 -1.82 20.37 23.24
C SER A 303 -0.50 20.20 22.49
N GLU A 304 0.62 20.51 23.15
CA GLU A 304 1.94 20.09 22.69
C GLU A 304 2.00 18.56 22.81
N ILE A 305 1.91 17.89 21.66
CA ILE A 305 2.01 16.44 21.53
C ILE A 305 3.36 16.14 20.89
N ASN A 306 4.09 15.18 21.44
CA ASN A 306 5.26 14.62 20.80
C ASN A 306 4.84 13.36 20.06
N GLY A 307 5.25 13.22 18.79
CA GLY A 307 4.91 12.04 18.00
C GLY A 307 3.53 12.07 17.36
N MET A 308 3.25 10.98 16.66
CA MET A 308 1.97 10.64 16.06
C MET A 308 1.49 9.34 16.67
N LYS A 309 0.34 9.37 17.33
CA LYS A 309 -0.42 8.19 17.69
C LYS A 309 -1.47 7.94 16.63
N PHE A 310 -1.32 6.83 15.92
CA PHE A 310 -2.29 6.35 14.96
C PHE A 310 -3.28 5.41 15.66
N VAL A 311 -4.56 5.56 15.34
CA VAL A 311 -5.62 4.64 15.75
C VAL A 311 -6.40 4.29 14.50
N LEU A 312 -6.61 3.01 14.22
CA LEU A 312 -7.49 2.53 13.16
C LEU A 312 -8.56 1.63 13.79
N GLU A 313 -9.81 1.87 13.41
CA GLU A 313 -10.94 1.06 13.87
C GLU A 313 -11.97 0.90 12.74
N PRO A 314 -12.79 -0.15 12.77
CA PRO A 314 -13.95 -0.24 11.89
C PRO A 314 -14.82 1.02 11.98
N ALA A 315 -15.22 1.60 10.83
CA ALA A 315 -15.98 2.85 10.78
C ALA A 315 -17.37 2.81 11.47
N MET A 316 -18.01 1.66 11.51
CA MET A 316 -19.28 1.41 12.21
C MET A 316 -19.18 0.13 13.06
N LYS A 317 -20.12 -0.05 13.99
CA LYS A 317 -20.14 -1.27 14.81
C LYS A 317 -20.65 -2.48 14.01
N ASP A 318 -21.67 -2.25 13.17
CA ASP A 318 -22.39 -3.27 12.39
C ASP A 318 -21.97 -3.30 10.90
N ILE A 319 -20.69 -3.03 10.59
CA ILE A 319 -20.23 -2.82 9.20
C ILE A 319 -20.46 -4.07 8.34
N PRO A 320 -20.91 -3.90 7.10
CA PRO A 320 -20.76 -4.96 6.13
C PRO A 320 -19.27 -5.32 5.94
N PHE A 321 -19.03 -6.60 5.78
CA PHE A 321 -17.73 -7.13 5.38
C PHE A 321 -17.50 -6.79 3.91
N SER A 322 -16.24 -6.63 3.53
CA SER A 322 -15.88 -6.48 2.12
C SER A 322 -14.74 -7.40 1.75
N ALA A 323 -14.78 -7.91 0.53
CA ALA A 323 -13.64 -8.58 -0.08
C ALA A 323 -13.58 -8.27 -1.57
N MET A 324 -12.38 -7.99 -2.04
CA MET A 324 -12.04 -7.88 -3.44
C MET A 324 -11.73 -9.26 -4.00
N THR A 325 -12.10 -9.47 -5.26
CA THR A 325 -11.71 -10.67 -5.97
C THR A 325 -10.20 -10.69 -6.19
N GLU A 326 -9.58 -11.88 -6.23
CA GLU A 326 -8.13 -12.06 -6.37
C GLU A 326 -7.56 -11.39 -7.64
N ASN A 327 -8.34 -11.34 -8.72
CA ASN A 327 -7.99 -10.61 -9.94
C ASN A 327 -8.21 -9.09 -9.86
N GLY A 328 -8.75 -8.60 -8.74
CA GLY A 328 -8.99 -7.19 -8.47
C GLY A 328 -10.16 -6.56 -9.22
N GLU A 329 -10.92 -7.31 -10.04
CA GLU A 329 -11.97 -6.75 -10.90
C GLU A 329 -13.22 -6.33 -10.12
N PHE A 330 -13.57 -7.07 -9.07
CA PHE A 330 -14.81 -6.86 -8.32
C PHE A 330 -14.55 -6.71 -6.82
N ARG A 331 -15.34 -5.86 -6.17
CA ARG A 331 -15.47 -5.82 -4.71
C ARG A 331 -16.86 -6.28 -4.31
N ILE A 332 -16.93 -7.16 -3.33
CA ILE A 332 -18.18 -7.71 -2.79
C ILE A 332 -18.35 -7.15 -1.39
N ILE A 333 -19.47 -6.46 -1.15
CA ILE A 333 -19.85 -5.94 0.16
C ILE A 333 -21.01 -6.77 0.69
N ILE A 334 -20.88 -7.28 1.91
CA ILE A 334 -21.73 -8.33 2.49
C ILE A 334 -22.20 -7.92 3.88
N GLU A 335 -23.50 -7.97 4.11
CA GLU A 335 -24.13 -7.78 5.42
C GLU A 335 -24.77 -9.12 5.87
N PRO A 336 -24.12 -9.87 6.79
CA PRO A 336 -24.67 -11.10 7.33
C PRO A 336 -25.77 -10.80 8.37
N LYS A 337 -26.81 -11.65 8.39
CA LYS A 337 -27.96 -11.58 9.30
C LYS A 337 -28.26 -12.96 9.87
N ASN A 338 -28.45 -13.02 11.19
CA ASN A 338 -28.79 -14.23 11.95
C ASN A 338 -27.76 -15.36 11.72
N PHE A 339 -26.47 -15.08 11.92
CA PHE A 339 -25.40 -16.09 11.83
C PHE A 339 -25.29 -16.86 13.15
N GLU A 340 -26.28 -17.69 13.43
CA GLU A 340 -26.37 -18.58 14.60
C GLU A 340 -26.52 -20.03 14.15
N VAL A 341 -25.90 -20.97 14.87
CA VAL A 341 -26.07 -22.40 14.56
C VAL A 341 -27.53 -22.85 14.72
N GLY A 342 -27.99 -23.68 13.78
CA GLY A 342 -29.38 -24.14 13.72
C GLY A 342 -30.38 -23.11 13.18
N SER A 343 -29.95 -21.87 12.92
CA SER A 343 -30.81 -20.80 12.44
C SER A 343 -30.88 -20.72 10.90
N LYS A 344 -31.92 -20.03 10.41
CA LYS A 344 -32.01 -19.61 9.01
C LYS A 344 -31.27 -18.28 8.87
N ALA A 345 -30.05 -18.36 8.35
CA ALA A 345 -29.19 -17.21 8.08
C ALA A 345 -29.56 -16.54 6.77
N LYS A 346 -29.18 -15.26 6.68
CA LYS A 346 -29.37 -14.43 5.50
C LYS A 346 -28.11 -13.60 5.23
N ILE A 347 -27.78 -13.44 3.97
CA ILE A 347 -26.76 -12.51 3.49
C ILE A 347 -27.43 -11.49 2.57
N LEU A 348 -27.22 -10.20 2.83
CA LEU A 348 -27.44 -9.14 1.86
C LEU A 348 -26.11 -8.76 1.24
N PHE A 349 -26.03 -8.59 -0.08
CA PHE A 349 -24.76 -8.24 -0.72
C PHE A 349 -24.92 -7.45 -2.02
N ASN A 350 -23.88 -6.70 -2.36
CA ASN A 350 -23.71 -6.02 -3.63
C ASN A 350 -22.33 -6.33 -4.20
N ILE A 351 -22.26 -6.45 -5.53
CA ILE A 351 -21.02 -6.64 -6.28
C ILE A 351 -20.74 -5.33 -7.01
N PHE A 352 -19.53 -4.80 -6.87
CA PHE A 352 -19.10 -3.56 -7.47
C PHE A 352 -17.91 -3.81 -8.40
N GLU A 353 -17.84 -3.10 -9.52
CA GLU A 353 -16.59 -3.00 -10.29
C GLU A 353 -15.60 -2.09 -9.55
N THR A 354 -14.34 -2.47 -9.45
CA THR A 354 -13.33 -1.69 -8.70
C THR A 354 -12.78 -0.50 -9.49
N TYR A 355 -12.89 -0.52 -10.82
CA TYR A 355 -12.36 0.50 -11.72
C TYR A 355 -13.32 0.76 -12.90
N PRO A 356 -13.53 2.01 -13.35
CA PRO A 356 -12.92 3.27 -12.91
C PRO A 356 -13.60 3.94 -11.70
N LYS A 357 -14.74 3.41 -11.24
CA LYS A 357 -15.47 3.86 -10.06
C LYS A 357 -16.12 2.66 -9.38
N LEU A 358 -16.26 2.70 -8.06
CA LEU A 358 -16.88 1.63 -7.27
C LEU A 358 -18.41 1.64 -7.46
N ILE A 359 -18.88 1.08 -8.59
CA ILE A 359 -20.29 1.12 -9.02
C ILE A 359 -20.88 -0.29 -8.92
N PRO A 360 -22.10 -0.45 -8.37
CA PRO A 360 -22.79 -1.75 -8.34
C PRO A 360 -22.98 -2.27 -9.76
N VAL A 361 -22.71 -3.55 -9.99
CA VAL A 361 -22.74 -4.16 -11.32
C VAL A 361 -23.66 -5.36 -11.38
N LYS A 362 -24.36 -5.50 -12.50
CA LYS A 362 -25.16 -6.67 -12.85
C LYS A 362 -24.31 -7.76 -13.50
N THR A 363 -23.80 -8.68 -12.71
CA THR A 363 -22.86 -9.72 -13.14
C THR A 363 -23.27 -11.11 -12.64
N SER A 364 -22.86 -12.17 -13.33
CA SER A 364 -23.02 -13.55 -12.83
C SER A 364 -22.09 -13.79 -11.64
N TYR A 365 -22.49 -14.67 -10.74
CA TYR A 365 -21.64 -15.15 -9.66
C TYR A 365 -22.06 -16.55 -9.24
N ASP A 366 -21.08 -17.32 -8.77
CA ASP A 366 -21.29 -18.51 -7.97
C ASP A 366 -20.88 -18.22 -6.52
N ILE A 367 -21.59 -18.83 -5.57
CA ILE A 367 -21.25 -18.78 -4.15
C ILE A 367 -21.28 -20.18 -3.54
N SER A 368 -20.27 -20.46 -2.73
CA SER A 368 -20.22 -21.62 -1.83
C SER A 368 -20.03 -21.14 -0.40
N ILE A 369 -20.80 -21.72 0.51
CA ILE A 369 -20.70 -21.49 1.95
C ILE A 369 -20.19 -22.76 2.59
N SER A 370 -19.09 -22.68 3.34
CA SER A 370 -18.50 -23.83 4.02
C SER A 370 -18.26 -23.58 5.50
N SER A 371 -18.40 -24.65 6.28
CA SER A 371 -18.02 -24.70 7.69
C SER A 371 -16.86 -25.69 7.80
N GLY A 372 -15.64 -25.17 8.02
CA GLY A 372 -14.41 -25.95 7.82
C GLY A 372 -14.34 -26.48 6.38
N ASP A 373 -14.01 -27.76 6.23
CA ASP A 373 -13.90 -28.41 4.91
C ASP A 373 -15.26 -28.80 4.29
N LYS A 374 -16.36 -28.61 5.01
CA LYS A 374 -17.70 -29.05 4.58
C LYS A 374 -18.47 -27.90 3.95
N THR A 375 -18.75 -28.00 2.66
CA THR A 375 -19.73 -27.14 1.98
C THR A 375 -21.14 -27.42 2.51
N ILE A 376 -21.81 -26.38 3.00
CA ILE A 376 -23.18 -26.45 3.54
C ILE A 376 -24.22 -25.87 2.59
N PHE A 377 -23.82 -24.98 1.69
CA PHE A 377 -24.71 -24.35 0.71
C PHE A 377 -23.95 -23.95 -0.55
N THR A 378 -24.60 -24.04 -1.69
CA THR A 378 -24.12 -23.49 -2.97
C THR A 378 -25.27 -22.83 -3.71
N HIS A 379 -24.96 -21.78 -4.44
CA HIS A 379 -25.92 -21.07 -5.28
C HIS A 379 -25.20 -20.40 -6.44
N ASN A 380 -25.92 -20.22 -7.54
CA ASN A 380 -25.49 -19.39 -8.66
C ASN A 380 -26.58 -18.35 -8.94
N GLY A 381 -26.15 -17.17 -9.37
CA GLY A 381 -27.06 -16.06 -9.54
C GLY A 381 -26.52 -14.97 -10.44
N ARG A 382 -27.28 -13.89 -10.52
CA ARG A 382 -26.88 -12.66 -11.21
C ARG A 382 -27.21 -11.47 -10.32
N SER A 383 -26.21 -10.67 -10.00
CA SER A 383 -26.35 -9.51 -9.11
C SER A 383 -27.18 -8.40 -9.75
N THR A 384 -27.65 -7.48 -8.92
CA THR A 384 -28.26 -6.20 -9.32
C THR A 384 -27.21 -5.09 -9.44
N ASP A 385 -27.53 -4.07 -10.22
CA ASP A 385 -26.81 -2.79 -10.33
C ASP A 385 -27.42 -1.70 -9.41
N SER A 386 -28.18 -2.11 -8.38
CA SER A 386 -28.89 -1.22 -7.47
C SER A 386 -28.36 -1.38 -6.05
N ILE A 387 -27.81 -0.29 -5.49
CA ILE A 387 -27.37 -0.29 -4.09
C ILE A 387 -28.56 -0.41 -3.13
N ASP A 388 -29.67 0.29 -3.42
CA ASP A 388 -30.88 0.33 -2.58
C ASP A 388 -31.61 -1.03 -2.50
N ASN A 389 -31.34 -1.92 -3.47
CA ASN A 389 -31.94 -3.26 -3.54
C ASN A 389 -30.82 -4.31 -3.58
N PRO A 390 -30.15 -4.56 -2.43
CA PRO A 390 -29.09 -5.55 -2.37
C PRO A 390 -29.62 -6.95 -2.68
N ASN A 391 -28.72 -7.78 -3.18
CA ASN A 391 -29.01 -9.18 -3.47
C ASN A 391 -29.17 -9.95 -2.17
N GLU A 392 -30.07 -10.92 -2.13
CA GLU A 392 -30.39 -11.69 -0.93
C GLU A 392 -30.14 -13.19 -1.15
N ILE A 393 -29.45 -13.82 -0.20
CA ILE A 393 -29.29 -15.28 -0.14
C ILE A 393 -29.67 -15.74 1.27
N GLU A 394 -30.55 -16.74 1.33
CA GLU A 394 -30.94 -17.39 2.58
C GLU A 394 -30.49 -18.85 2.59
N PHE A 395 -29.98 -19.30 3.73
CA PHE A 395 -29.52 -20.67 3.92
C PHE A 395 -29.67 -21.07 5.39
N VAL A 396 -29.54 -22.36 5.69
CA VAL A 396 -29.56 -22.86 7.06
C VAL A 396 -28.13 -23.14 7.50
N ILE A 397 -27.75 -22.66 8.67
CA ILE A 397 -26.48 -23.03 9.31
C ILE A 397 -26.75 -24.29 10.15
N PRO A 398 -26.14 -25.45 9.84
CA PRO A 398 -26.30 -26.66 10.66
C PRO A 398 -25.88 -26.46 12.11
N GLU A 399 -26.53 -27.17 13.05
CA GLU A 399 -26.21 -27.12 14.49
C GLU A 399 -24.76 -27.53 14.82
N ASN A 400 -24.16 -28.38 13.98
CA ASN A 400 -22.81 -28.89 14.16
C ASN A 400 -21.76 -28.14 13.33
N SER A 401 -22.08 -26.92 12.91
CA SER A 401 -21.14 -26.05 12.19
C SER A 401 -20.01 -25.57 13.12
N SER A 402 -18.90 -25.19 12.51
CA SER A 402 -17.84 -24.44 13.18
C SER A 402 -18.33 -23.06 13.61
N ASN A 403 -17.61 -22.43 14.54
CA ASN A 403 -17.79 -21.03 14.93
C ASN A 403 -17.38 -20.04 13.83
N LEU A 404 -16.79 -20.52 12.73
CA LEU A 404 -16.44 -19.76 11.54
C LEU A 404 -17.02 -20.41 10.29
N ILE A 405 -17.61 -19.60 9.43
CA ILE A 405 -18.09 -19.99 8.09
C ILE A 405 -17.38 -19.15 7.03
N ASN A 406 -16.95 -19.79 5.95
CA ASN A 406 -16.38 -19.11 4.80
C ASN A 406 -17.46 -18.86 3.74
N LEU A 407 -17.62 -17.59 3.36
CA LEU A 407 -18.40 -17.15 2.23
C LEU A 407 -17.46 -16.98 1.03
N ARG A 408 -17.52 -17.91 0.08
CA ARG A 408 -16.66 -17.88 -1.11
C ARG A 408 -17.47 -17.58 -2.35
N PHE A 409 -17.27 -16.41 -2.93
CA PHE A 409 -17.74 -16.04 -4.26
C PHE A 409 -16.69 -16.41 -5.29
N PHE A 410 -17.10 -16.95 -6.43
CA PHE A 410 -16.21 -17.35 -7.50
C PHE A 410 -16.90 -17.28 -8.85
N GLU A 411 -16.13 -17.34 -9.93
CA GLU A 411 -16.63 -17.16 -11.29
C GLU A 411 -17.45 -15.86 -11.44
N VAL A 412 -17.10 -14.82 -10.68
CA VAL A 412 -17.79 -13.53 -10.74
C VAL A 412 -17.53 -12.90 -12.11
N GLY A 413 -18.59 -12.54 -12.83
CA GLY A 413 -18.50 -12.08 -14.21
C GLY A 413 -17.98 -13.12 -15.19
N ASP A 414 -18.25 -14.40 -14.94
CA ASP A 414 -17.79 -15.53 -15.75
C ASP A 414 -16.24 -15.61 -15.82
N ASN A 415 -15.54 -15.01 -14.86
CA ASN A 415 -14.08 -15.01 -14.78
C ASN A 415 -13.59 -16.01 -13.72
N PRO A 416 -12.88 -17.10 -14.09
CA PRO A 416 -12.44 -18.12 -13.14
C PRO A 416 -11.41 -17.62 -12.11
N PHE A 417 -10.79 -16.45 -12.34
CA PHE A 417 -9.86 -15.81 -11.40
C PHE A 417 -10.54 -14.75 -10.51
N ALA A 418 -11.83 -14.47 -10.72
CA ALA A 418 -12.60 -13.56 -9.88
C ALA A 418 -13.15 -14.31 -8.66
N ILE A 419 -12.27 -14.55 -7.68
CA ILE A 419 -12.56 -15.30 -6.45
C ILE A 419 -12.41 -14.38 -5.25
N ALA A 420 -13.39 -14.36 -4.33
CA ALA A 420 -13.31 -13.65 -3.06
C ALA A 420 -13.80 -14.57 -1.94
N THR A 421 -13.06 -14.64 -0.83
CA THR A 421 -13.42 -15.44 0.34
C THR A 421 -13.46 -14.57 1.59
N LEU A 422 -14.54 -14.68 2.37
CA LEU A 422 -14.74 -13.96 3.63
C LEU A 422 -15.06 -14.94 4.76
N PRO A 423 -14.22 -15.02 5.81
CA PRO A 423 -14.56 -15.76 7.02
C PRO A 423 -15.47 -14.92 7.92
N VAL A 424 -16.58 -15.49 8.38
CA VAL A 424 -17.59 -14.82 9.20
C VAL A 424 -17.86 -15.65 10.46
N LYS A 425 -17.92 -14.99 11.61
CA LYS A 425 -18.27 -15.60 12.90
C LYS A 425 -19.71 -16.13 12.89
N VAL A 426 -19.89 -17.28 13.52
CA VAL A 426 -21.18 -17.89 13.82
C VAL A 426 -21.32 -18.06 15.32
N LEU A 427 -22.45 -17.61 15.86
CA LEU A 427 -22.76 -17.73 17.28
C LEU A 427 -23.24 -19.15 17.62
N ASN A 428 -22.72 -19.70 18.72
CA ASN A 428 -23.11 -21.00 19.27
C ASN A 428 -24.02 -20.85 20.49
N ASN A 429 -25.01 -21.73 20.64
CA ASN A 429 -26.01 -21.69 21.72
C ASN A 429 -25.43 -21.88 23.14
N ASP A 430 -24.19 -22.36 23.29
CA ASP A 430 -23.53 -22.64 24.57
C ASP A 430 -22.68 -21.47 25.12
N GLU A 431 -22.54 -20.37 24.37
CA GLU A 431 -21.94 -19.14 24.89
C GLU A 431 -22.94 -18.40 25.78
N THR A 432 -23.10 -18.89 27.02
CA THR A 432 -23.69 -18.09 28.10
C THR A 432 -22.83 -16.84 28.31
N ASN A 433 -23.27 -15.74 27.71
CA ASN A 433 -23.11 -14.35 28.14
C ASN A 433 -22.23 -14.14 29.38
N ILE A 434 -20.91 -14.08 29.17
CA ILE A 434 -20.01 -13.31 30.03
C ILE A 434 -19.18 -12.47 29.06
N TYR A 435 -19.72 -11.28 28.76
CA TYR A 435 -19.23 -10.26 27.82
C TYR A 435 -19.59 -10.46 26.32
N ASP A 436 -20.87 -10.60 26.00
CA ASP A 436 -21.33 -10.23 24.64
C ASP A 436 -22.73 -9.60 24.67
N ASN A 437 -22.75 -8.28 24.83
CA ASN A 437 -23.94 -7.46 24.58
C ASN A 437 -23.69 -6.55 23.37
N THR A 438 -22.83 -6.94 22.41
CA THR A 438 -22.34 -6.04 21.37
C THR A 438 -22.99 -6.14 20.00
N LEU A 439 -24.04 -6.95 19.82
CA LEU A 439 -25.02 -6.70 18.76
C LEU A 439 -26.31 -6.11 19.36
N PRO A 440 -26.42 -4.78 19.56
CA PRO A 440 -27.73 -4.17 19.69
C PRO A 440 -28.45 -4.34 18.35
N ALA A 441 -29.66 -4.89 18.39
CA ALA A 441 -30.54 -4.90 17.23
C ALA A 441 -30.62 -3.49 16.64
N LYS A 442 -30.35 -3.37 15.32
CA LYS A 442 -30.51 -2.12 14.57
C LYS A 442 -31.85 -1.48 14.94
N ASP A 443 -31.79 -0.26 15.47
CA ASP A 443 -32.99 0.57 15.60
C ASP A 443 -33.55 0.77 14.19
N SER A 444 -34.77 0.30 13.95
CA SER A 444 -35.48 0.38 12.67
C SER A 444 -35.67 1.80 12.12
N SER A 445 -35.23 2.83 12.86
CA SER A 445 -35.26 4.24 12.47
C SER A 445 -33.97 4.76 11.79
N GLN A 446 -32.89 3.98 11.71
CA GLN A 446 -31.66 4.38 11.01
C GLN A 446 -31.70 4.07 9.49
N PRO A 447 -31.05 4.89 8.63
CA PRO A 447 -30.93 4.64 7.19
C PRO A 447 -30.39 3.24 6.88
N SER A 448 -30.62 2.74 5.66
CA SER A 448 -29.95 1.51 5.23
C SER A 448 -28.44 1.73 5.28
N ILE A 449 -27.66 0.74 5.71
CA ILE A 449 -26.19 0.85 5.67
C ILE A 449 -25.70 1.01 4.22
N PHE A 450 -26.49 0.53 3.27
CA PHE A 450 -26.30 0.77 1.83
C PHE A 450 -26.53 2.23 1.42
N ASP A 451 -27.42 2.98 2.10
CA ASP A 451 -27.62 4.41 1.86
C ASP A 451 -26.40 5.21 2.34
N GLU A 452 -25.80 4.81 3.47
CA GLU A 452 -24.59 5.42 4.02
C GLU A 452 -23.37 5.14 3.11
N ILE A 453 -23.24 3.91 2.62
CA ILE A 453 -22.20 3.50 1.66
C ILE A 453 -22.36 4.21 0.31
N LEU A 454 -23.59 4.42 -0.17
CA LEU A 454 -23.84 5.19 -1.40
C LEU A 454 -23.49 6.68 -1.21
N ALA A 455 -23.95 7.30 -0.12
CA ALA A 455 -23.62 8.69 0.20
C ALA A 455 -22.11 8.90 0.35
N PHE A 456 -21.39 7.86 0.76
CA PHE A 456 -19.94 7.80 0.79
C PHE A 456 -19.31 7.76 -0.63
N PHE A 457 -19.72 6.83 -1.50
CA PHE A 457 -19.19 6.78 -2.87
C PHE A 457 -19.50 8.03 -3.69
N GLU A 458 -20.67 8.64 -3.47
CA GLU A 458 -21.01 9.92 -4.08
C GLU A 458 -20.05 11.04 -3.61
N LYS A 459 -19.54 11.01 -2.37
CA LYS A 459 -18.54 11.97 -1.89
C LYS A 459 -17.14 11.73 -2.46
N LEU A 460 -16.73 10.48 -2.69
CA LEU A 460 -15.39 10.18 -3.22
C LEU A 460 -15.21 10.53 -4.70
N PHE A 461 -16.28 10.41 -5.50
CA PHE A 461 -16.22 10.59 -6.95
C PHE A 461 -16.79 11.91 -7.46
N ASN A 462 -17.20 12.81 -6.55
CA ASN A 462 -17.53 14.20 -6.86
C ASN A 462 -16.27 15.08 -6.72
N PHE A 463 -15.44 15.07 -7.76
CA PHE A 463 -14.48 16.13 -8.07
C PHE A 463 -15.02 17.02 -9.18
#